data_AF-A0A645HK24-F1
#
_entry.id   AF-A0A645HK24-F1
#
_cell.length_a   1.000
_cell.length_b   1.000
_cell.length_c   1.000
_cell.angle_alpha   90.00
_cell.angle_beta   90.00
_cell.angle_gamma   90.00
#
_symmetry.space_group_name_H-M   'P 1'
#
loop_
_entity.id
_entity.type
_entity.pdbx_description
1 polymer ?
#
loop_
_entity_poly.entity_id
_entity_poly.type
_entity_poly.pdbx_seq_one_letter_code
_entity_poly.pdbx_strand_id
1 'polypeptide(L)' 'MGPHEEYTNKLYEVAKDYNGVVVANMTQIHKYILTRKHYRDITGNNVNHPNDFVARMYLQVLLDTISK' A
#
# COMPACT_ATOMS: atom_id res chain seq x y z
N MET A 1 6.32 13.73 -7.73
CA MET A 1 5.88 12.46 -7.10
C MET A 1 7.13 11.63 -6.84
N GLY A 2 7.29 11.07 -5.65
CA GLY A 2 8.43 10.19 -5.35
C GLY A 2 8.37 8.87 -6.14
N PRO A 3 9.44 8.06 -6.13
CA PRO A 3 9.57 6.82 -6.92
C PRO A 3 8.69 5.65 -6.44
N HIS A 4 7.60 5.90 -5.71
CA HIS A 4 6.78 4.84 -5.09
C HIS A 4 6.17 3.85 -6.11
N GLU A 5 5.84 4.34 -7.30
CA GLU A 5 5.33 3.49 -8.39
C GLU A 5 6.42 2.59 -8.95
N GLU A 6 7.64 3.12 -9.10
CA GLU A 6 8.81 2.36 -9.53
C GLU A 6 9.14 1.25 -8.52
N TYR A 7 9.11 1.55 -7.22
CA TYR A 7 9.31 0.56 -6.17
C TYR A 7 8.28 -0.57 -6.22
N THR A 8 7.01 -0.22 -6.47
CA THR A 8 5.94 -1.22 -6.58
C THR A 8 6.16 -2.14 -7.78
N ASN A 9 6.59 -1.60 -8.93
CA ASN A 9 6.93 -2.41 -10.10
C ASN A 9 8.12 -3.33 -9.82
N LYS A 10 9.14 -2.86 -9.11
CA LYS A 10 10.28 -3.69 -8.69
C LYS A 10 9.88 -4.81 -7.73
N LEU A 11 8.93 -4.57 -6.82
CA LEU A 11 8.39 -5.65 -5.98
C LEU A 11 7.71 -6.76 -6.80
N TYR A 12 6.97 -6.39 -7.86
CA TYR A 12 6.39 -7.38 -8.78
C TYR A 12 7.44 -8.12 -9.60
N GLU A 13 8.55 -7.48 -9.98
CA GLU A 13 9.68 -8.17 -10.61
C GLU A 13 10.27 -9.21 -9.66
N VAL A 14 10.62 -8.80 -8.43
CA VAL A 14 11.20 -9.69 -7.41
C VAL A 14 10.27 -10.84 -7.05
N ALA A 15 8.95 -10.61 -6.94
CA ALA A 15 8.00 -11.66 -6.60
C ALA A 15 7.96 -12.81 -7.63
N LYS A 16 8.33 -12.56 -8.91
CA LYS A 16 8.38 -13.61 -9.95
C LYS A 16 9.50 -14.61 -9.72
N ASP A 17 10.53 -14.24 -8.95
CA ASP A 17 11.68 -15.11 -8.67
C ASP A 17 11.38 -16.14 -7.57
N TYR A 18 10.21 -16.08 -6.92
CA TYR A 18 9.85 -16.92 -5.78
C TYR A 18 8.47 -17.57 -5.94
N ASN A 19 8.38 -18.87 -5.65
CA ASN A 19 7.10 -19.57 -5.57
C ASN A 19 6.36 -19.24 -4.27
N GLY A 20 5.04 -19.03 -4.36
CA GLY A 20 4.20 -18.73 -3.20
C GLY A 20 4.36 -17.32 -2.64
N VAL A 21 4.99 -16.40 -3.38
CA VAL A 21 5.13 -14.99 -3.02
C VAL A 21 4.21 -14.14 -3.90
N VAL A 22 3.54 -13.16 -3.29
CA VAL A 22 2.64 -12.22 -3.96
C VAL A 22 2.82 -10.82 -3.37
N VAL A 23 2.54 -9.77 -4.16
CA VAL A 23 2.69 -8.38 -3.73
C VAL A 23 1.37 -7.82 -3.22
N ALA A 24 1.35 -7.39 -1.95
CA ALA A 24 0.28 -6.58 -1.38
C ALA A 24 0.43 -5.11 -1.80
N ASN A 25 -0.26 -4.68 -2.85
CA ASN A 25 -0.07 -3.35 -3.47
C ASN A 25 -0.73 -2.20 -2.70
N MET A 26 -0.13 -1.82 -1.57
CA MET A 26 -0.60 -0.70 -0.76
C MET A 26 -0.39 0.67 -1.42
N THR A 27 0.57 0.79 -2.36
CA THR A 27 0.82 2.04 -3.11
C THR A 27 -0.41 2.48 -3.88
N GLN A 28 -1.07 1.55 -4.58
CA GLN A 28 -2.29 1.85 -5.34
C GLN A 28 -3.42 2.34 -4.43
N ILE A 29 -3.56 1.73 -3.25
CA ILE A 29 -4.57 2.14 -2.26
C ILE A 29 -4.29 3.55 -1.74
N HIS A 30 -3.04 3.86 -1.37
CA HIS A 30 -2.68 5.22 -0.97
C HIS A 30 -2.92 6.25 -2.07
N LYS A 31 -2.57 5.94 -3.33
CA LYS A 31 -2.86 6.82 -4.47
C LYS A 31 -4.35 7.13 -4.56
N TYR A 32 -5.20 6.10 -4.46
CA TYR A 32 -6.65 6.30 -4.49
C TYR A 32 -7.15 7.13 -3.31
N ILE A 33 -6.73 6.82 -2.08
CA ILE A 33 -7.14 7.56 -0.87
C ILE A 33 -6.77 9.04 -0.97
N LEU A 34 -5.57 9.36 -1.48
CA LEU A 34 -5.11 10.74 -1.64
C LEU A 34 -5.88 11.53 -2.70
N THR A 35 -6.68 10.89 -3.55
CA THR A 35 -7.66 11.58 -4.42
C THR A 35 -8.92 12.02 -3.66
N ARG A 36 -9.12 11.55 -2.42
CA ARG A 36 -10.35 11.74 -1.62
C ARG A 36 -10.12 12.36 -0.24
N LYS A 37 -8.92 12.26 0.32
CA LYS A 37 -8.55 12.73 1.67
C LYS A 37 -7.22 13.46 1.64
N HIS A 38 -7.04 14.45 2.50
CA HIS A 38 -5.73 15.08 2.65
C HIS A 38 -4.76 14.13 3.34
N TYR A 39 -3.48 14.29 3.05
CA TYR A 39 -2.41 13.51 3.69
C TYR A 39 -2.51 13.54 5.22
N ARG A 40 -2.75 14.73 5.79
CA ARG A 40 -2.88 14.92 7.24
C ARG A 40 -4.04 14.16 7.86
N ASP A 41 -5.10 13.87 7.09
CA ASP A 41 -6.28 13.14 7.57
C ASP A 41 -6.05 11.62 7.64
N ILE A 42 -4.94 11.13 7.07
CA ILE A 42 -4.63 9.70 6.97
C ILE A 42 -3.35 9.31 7.72
N THR A 43 -2.62 10.29 8.24
CA THR A 43 -1.45 10.08 9.09
C THR A 43 -1.78 10.18 10.58
N GLY A 44 -1.20 9.31 11.40
CA GLY A 44 -1.27 9.38 12.87
C GLY A 44 -0.27 10.36 13.48
N ASN A 45 0.84 10.67 12.79
CA ASN A 45 1.91 11.55 13.29
C ASN A 45 2.20 12.78 12.40
N ASN A 46 1.39 13.02 11.36
CA ASN A 46 1.61 14.08 10.36
C ASN A 46 2.94 14.01 9.58
N VAL A 47 3.67 12.89 9.65
CA VAL A 47 4.93 12.68 8.92
C VAL A 47 4.80 11.51 7.96
N ASN A 48 4.47 10.32 8.45
CA ASN A 48 4.46 9.07 7.69
C ASN A 48 3.70 7.91 8.34
N HIS A 49 3.43 7.96 9.65
CA HIS A 49 2.76 6.87 10.35
C HIS A 49 1.29 6.83 9.94
N PRO A 50 0.73 5.67 9.53
CA PRO A 50 -0.70 5.56 9.23
C PRO A 50 -1.54 5.80 10.48
N ASN A 51 -2.73 6.38 10.34
CA ASN A 51 -3.73 6.35 11.41
C ASN A 51 -4.57 5.05 11.34
N ASP A 52 -5.48 4.89 12.29
CA ASP A 52 -6.36 3.71 12.41
C ASP A 52 -7.16 3.42 11.14
N PHE A 53 -7.58 4.46 10.40
CA PHE A 53 -8.28 4.29 9.13
C PHE A 53 -7.39 3.60 8.09
N VAL A 54 -6.15 4.07 7.92
CA VAL A 54 -5.19 3.46 6.99
C VAL A 54 -4.76 2.08 7.47
N ALA A 55 -4.57 1.87 8.77
CA ALA A 55 -4.24 0.55 9.33
C ALA A 55 -5.29 -0.52 8.95
N ARG A 56 -6.58 -0.16 8.93
CA ARG A 56 -7.65 -1.07 8.45
C ARG A 56 -7.57 -1.34 6.94
N MET A 57 -7.07 -0.39 6.15
CA MET A 57 -6.84 -0.61 4.72
C MET A 57 -5.68 -1.58 4.49
N TYR A 58 -4.60 -1.50 5.27
CA TYR A 58 -3.53 -2.50 5.23
C TYR A 58 -4.07 -3.92 5.44
N LEU A 59 -4.93 -4.11 6.46
CA LEU A 59 -5.53 -5.42 6.73
C LEU A 59 -6.41 -5.89 5.56
N GLN A 60 -7.25 -5.02 4.99
CA GLN A 60 -8.09 -5.38 3.84
C GLN A 60 -7.25 -5.77 2.61
N VAL A 61 -6.17 -5.03 2.33
CA VAL A 61 -5.24 -5.37 1.24
C VAL A 61 -4.58 -6.71 1.49
N LEU A 62 -4.11 -6.96 2.72
CA LEU A 62 -3.50 -8.23 3.08
C LEU A 62 -4.47 -9.39 2.87
N LEU A 63 -5.71 -9.26 3.38
CA LEU A 63 -6.74 -10.29 3.23
C LEU A 63 -7.08 -10.53 1.76
N ASP A 64 -7.34 -9.49 0.95
CA ASP A 64 -7.60 -9.63 -0.49
C ASP A 64 -6.42 -10.24 -1.27
N THR A 65 -5.20 -10.00 -0.80
CA THR A 65 -3.98 -10.53 -1.43
C THR A 65 -3.85 -12.04 -1.19
N ILE A 66 -4.22 -12.54 -0.01
CA ILE A 66 -4.03 -13.95 0.38
C ILE A 66 -5.30 -14.80 0.27
N SER A 67 -6.47 -14.18 0.10
CA SER A 67 -7.75 -14.90 -0.03
C SER A 67 -8.05 -15.36 -1.46
N LYS A 68 -7.12 -15.15 -2.39
CA LYS A 68 -7.21 -15.56 -3.80
C LYS A 68 -6.44 -16.85 -4.00
#